data_AF-A0A6A6L2P6-F1
#
_entry.id   AF-A0A6A6L2P6-F1
#
_cell.length_a   1.000
_cell.length_b   1.000
_cell.length_c   1.000
_cell.angle_alpha   90.00
_cell.angle_beta   90.00
_cell.angle_gamma   90.00
#
_symmetry.space_group_name_H-M   'P 1'
#
loop_
_entity.id
_entity.type
_entity.pdbx_description
1 polymer ?
#
loop_
_entity_poly.entity_id
_entity_poly.type
_entity_poly.pdbx_seq_one_letter_code
_entity_poly.pdbx_strand_id
1 'polypeptide(L)'
;MIPKFLHAINLLEQPFTEILEECQPDCLVADMLFPWATGVASKLGIPRLYFNGTSFFAMCVLDSVRRFEPYKRAESDFEPFVVPGLPDLIKKTKLQLPTYFRDSTEQNLLREFMGQIWESDLNSYGVLMNSFRELEPAYSEHYRKKKENEVTKEWLAEGFEKRMEGKGLIIRGWAPQLLILEHEAVGDLLKIGVAVGAQEWSRHEKKILVKKEDIEKSMSRLMVGEEAEEIRNRAMALKEMARRATEEGSSYSDVNALLEELRALKRSKEIATSL
;
A
#
# COMPACT_ATOMS: atom_id res chain seq x y z
N MET A 1 -21.88 2.67 10.65
CA MET A 1 -21.54 1.44 9.89
C MET A 1 -20.12 0.98 10.17
N ILE A 2 -19.13 1.87 10.07
CA ILE A 2 -17.70 1.56 10.26
C ILE A 2 -17.36 0.88 11.60
N PRO A 3 -17.82 1.36 12.79
CA PRO A 3 -17.46 0.70 14.05
C PRO A 3 -17.94 -0.75 14.14
N LYS A 4 -19.14 -1.04 13.62
CA LYS A 4 -19.70 -2.41 13.57
C LYS A 4 -18.89 -3.30 12.63
N PHE A 5 -18.45 -2.77 11.49
CA PHE A 5 -17.64 -3.52 10.54
C PHE A 5 -16.24 -3.85 11.11
N LEU A 6 -15.57 -2.87 11.72
CA LEU A 6 -14.27 -3.09 12.38
C LEU A 6 -14.40 -4.08 13.54
N HIS A 7 -15.47 -3.98 14.33
CA HIS A 7 -15.76 -4.95 15.37
C HIS A 7 -15.97 -6.36 14.81
N ALA A 8 -16.75 -6.51 13.73
CA ALA A 8 -16.96 -7.80 13.07
C ALA A 8 -15.66 -8.40 12.53
N ILE A 9 -14.75 -7.58 11.98
CA ILE A 9 -13.41 -8.03 11.57
C ILE A 9 -12.62 -8.58 12.77
N ASN A 10 -12.67 -7.93 13.92
CA ASN A 10 -11.95 -8.40 15.11
C ASN A 10 -12.54 -9.69 15.68
N LEU A 11 -13.85 -9.92 15.53
CA LEU A 11 -14.48 -11.19 15.93
C LEU A 11 -14.00 -12.38 15.08
N LEU A 12 -13.36 -12.15 13.93
CA LEU A 12 -12.78 -13.22 13.12
C LEU A 12 -11.45 -13.74 13.69
N GLU A 13 -10.82 -13.05 14.64
CA GLU A 13 -9.51 -13.44 15.17
C GLU A 13 -9.51 -14.86 15.74
N GLN A 14 -10.49 -15.19 16.59
CA GLN A 14 -10.59 -16.50 17.22
C GLN A 14 -10.84 -17.64 16.21
N PRO A 15 -11.91 -17.63 15.40
CA PRO A 15 -12.15 -18.72 14.44
C PRO A 15 -11.01 -18.83 13.41
N PHE A 16 -10.35 -17.72 13.07
CA PHE A 16 -9.18 -17.76 12.20
C PHE A 16 -7.96 -18.40 12.87
N THR A 17 -7.75 -18.16 14.17
CA THR A 17 -6.69 -18.80 14.95
C THR A 17 -6.89 -20.31 14.99
N GLU A 18 -8.11 -20.77 15.26
CA GLU A 18 -8.47 -22.19 15.30
C GLU A 18 -8.14 -22.89 13.96
N ILE A 19 -8.47 -22.25 12.83
CA ILE A 19 -8.15 -22.77 11.49
C ILE A 19 -6.64 -22.82 11.25
N LEU A 20 -5.88 -21.81 11.70
CA LEU A 20 -4.42 -21.81 11.53
C LEU A 20 -3.72 -22.87 12.39
N GLU A 21 -4.24 -23.14 13.58
CA GLU A 21 -3.75 -24.21 14.45
C GLU A 21 -4.00 -25.60 13.85
N GLU A 22 -5.15 -25.80 13.23
CA GLU A 22 -5.49 -27.05 12.52
C GLU A 22 -4.67 -27.23 11.23
N CYS A 23 -4.61 -26.18 10.40
CA CYS A 23 -4.01 -26.28 9.06
C CYS A 23 -2.48 -26.19 9.07
N GLN A 24 -1.89 -25.51 10.07
CA GLN A 24 -0.46 -25.22 10.18
C GLN A 24 0.21 -24.82 8.85
N PRO A 25 -0.25 -23.75 8.18
CA PRO A 25 0.31 -23.37 6.89
C PRO A 25 1.76 -22.88 7.02
N ASP A 26 2.53 -23.07 5.94
CA ASP A 26 3.93 -22.63 5.86
C ASP A 26 4.08 -21.10 5.90
N CYS A 27 3.05 -20.37 5.46
CA CYS A 27 3.00 -18.92 5.40
C CYS A 27 1.56 -18.43 5.43
N LEU A 28 1.33 -17.27 6.04
CA LEU A 28 0.06 -16.56 5.98
C LEU A 28 0.19 -15.31 5.10
N VAL A 29 -0.71 -15.11 4.13
CA VAL A 29 -0.90 -13.82 3.47
C VAL A 29 -2.20 -13.23 4.00
N ALA A 30 -2.12 -12.07 4.68
CA ALA A 30 -3.29 -11.46 5.30
C ALA A 30 -3.37 -9.96 4.96
N ASP A 31 -4.58 -9.55 4.58
CA ASP A 31 -4.91 -8.16 4.24
C ASP A 31 -4.59 -7.19 5.38
N MET A 32 -4.32 -5.94 5.01
CA MET A 32 -4.05 -4.85 5.93
C MET A 32 -5.16 -4.65 6.98
N LEU A 33 -6.42 -4.99 6.67
CA LEU A 33 -7.56 -4.85 7.58
C LEU A 33 -7.55 -5.88 8.73
N PHE A 34 -6.64 -6.85 8.74
CA PHE A 34 -6.48 -7.81 9.84
C PHE A 34 -5.17 -7.55 10.60
N PRO A 35 -5.02 -6.43 11.34
CA PRO A 35 -3.77 -6.16 12.05
C PRO A 35 -3.45 -7.24 13.09
N TRP A 36 -4.47 -7.81 13.74
CA TRP A 36 -4.35 -8.90 14.72
C TRP A 36 -3.72 -10.18 14.15
N ALA A 37 -3.81 -10.42 12.83
CA ALA A 37 -3.26 -11.64 12.22
C ALA A 37 -1.73 -11.74 12.33
N THR A 38 -1.02 -10.63 12.62
CA THR A 38 0.43 -10.64 12.88
C THR A 38 0.72 -11.28 14.21
N GLY A 39 -0.04 -10.93 15.24
CA GLY A 39 0.06 -11.53 16.57
C GLY A 39 -0.30 -13.01 16.55
N VAL A 40 -1.39 -13.38 15.86
CA VAL A 40 -1.80 -14.78 15.71
C VAL A 40 -0.72 -15.60 15.00
N ALA A 41 -0.26 -15.16 13.82
CA ALA A 41 0.76 -15.87 13.06
C ALA A 41 2.08 -15.98 13.83
N SER A 42 2.50 -14.92 14.52
CA SER A 42 3.70 -14.94 15.36
C SER A 42 3.62 -15.96 16.49
N LYS A 43 2.47 -16.09 17.17
CA LYS A 43 2.28 -17.08 18.25
C LYS A 43 2.42 -18.52 17.76
N LEU A 44 1.98 -18.78 16.53
CA LEU A 44 2.08 -20.08 15.87
C LEU A 44 3.42 -20.26 15.13
N GLY A 45 4.32 -19.28 15.21
CA GLY A 45 5.58 -19.26 14.47
C GLY A 45 5.41 -19.19 12.95
N ILE A 46 4.24 -18.84 12.42
CA ILE A 46 3.96 -18.78 10.98
C ILE A 46 4.42 -17.40 10.44
N PRO A 47 5.23 -17.35 9.37
CA PRO A 47 5.58 -16.06 8.76
C PRO A 47 4.32 -15.44 8.11
N ARG A 48 4.02 -14.19 8.48
CA ARG A 48 2.93 -13.41 7.88
C ARG A 48 3.46 -12.43 6.85
N LEU A 49 2.95 -12.51 5.63
CA LEU A 49 3.05 -11.46 4.63
C LEU A 49 1.86 -10.49 4.76
N TYR A 50 2.16 -9.22 5.02
CA TYR A 50 1.20 -8.14 4.96
C TYR A 50 0.85 -7.85 3.50
N PHE A 51 -0.44 -7.80 3.16
CA PHE A 51 -0.89 -7.45 1.81
C PHE A 51 -1.67 -6.13 1.83
N ASN A 52 -1.26 -5.21 0.96
CA ASN A 52 -2.01 -4.00 0.67
C ASN A 52 -2.19 -3.88 -0.85
N GLY A 53 -3.45 -3.69 -1.27
CA GLY A 53 -3.83 -3.61 -2.68
C GLY A 53 -3.56 -2.26 -3.35
N THR A 54 -2.75 -1.37 -2.74
CA THR A 54 -2.44 -0.03 -3.25
C THR A 54 -1.05 0.04 -3.92
N SER A 55 -0.60 1.26 -4.27
CA SER A 55 0.71 1.54 -4.88
C SER A 55 1.77 1.94 -3.84
N PHE A 56 3.07 1.81 -4.18
CA PHE A 56 4.15 2.32 -3.34
C PHE A 56 4.03 3.83 -3.15
N PHE A 57 3.67 4.58 -4.20
CA PHE A 57 3.42 6.01 -4.16
C PHE A 57 2.41 6.38 -3.08
N ALA A 58 1.24 5.72 -3.09
CA ALA A 58 0.18 5.97 -2.12
C ALA A 58 0.66 5.70 -0.69
N MET A 59 1.37 4.60 -0.48
CA MET A 59 1.91 4.22 0.83
C MET A 59 2.93 5.24 1.34
N CYS A 60 3.85 5.70 0.48
CA CYS A 60 4.85 6.68 0.85
C CYS A 60 4.22 8.04 1.19
N VAL A 61 3.24 8.49 0.39
CA VAL A 61 2.51 9.74 0.63
C VAL A 61 1.76 9.67 1.96
N LEU A 62 1.00 8.59 2.21
CA LEU A 62 0.24 8.42 3.46
C LEU A 62 1.16 8.35 4.69
N ASP A 63 2.26 7.62 4.59
CA ASP A 63 3.23 7.54 5.69
C ASP A 63 3.90 8.88 5.98
N SER A 64 4.32 9.63 4.95
CA SER A 64 4.89 10.98 5.11
C SER A 64 3.88 11.95 5.74
N VAL A 65 2.63 11.98 5.24
CA VAL A 65 1.57 12.82 5.80
C VAL A 65 1.33 12.48 7.27
N ARG A 66 1.31 11.20 7.64
CA ARG A 66 1.13 10.74 9.01
C ARG A 66 2.28 11.17 9.93
N ARG A 67 3.53 11.05 9.48
CA ARG A 67 4.72 11.35 10.30
C ARG A 67 4.95 12.82 10.52
N PHE A 68 4.86 13.59 9.45
CA PHE A 68 5.26 14.99 9.46
C PHE A 68 4.09 15.96 9.64
N GLU A 69 2.86 15.43 9.55
CA GLU A 69 1.59 16.16 9.71
C GLU A 69 1.59 17.54 9.04
N PRO A 70 2.05 17.66 7.76
CA PRO A 70 2.25 18.96 7.12
C PRO A 70 0.95 19.77 7.02
N TYR A 71 -0.18 19.08 6.96
CA TYR A 71 -1.51 19.65 6.91
C TYR A 71 -1.88 20.49 8.15
N LYS A 72 -1.27 20.25 9.32
CA LYS A 72 -1.52 21.06 10.53
C LYS A 72 -1.04 22.51 10.39
N ARG A 73 -0.10 22.75 9.47
CA ARG A 73 0.47 24.09 9.21
C ARG A 73 -0.30 24.90 8.17
N ALA A 74 -1.18 24.26 7.39
CA ALA A 74 -1.97 25.00 6.41
C ALA A 74 -3.07 25.79 7.14
N GLU A 75 -3.28 27.05 6.76
CA GLU A 75 -4.25 27.98 7.34
C GLU A 75 -5.67 27.70 6.87
N SER A 76 -5.84 27.14 5.66
CA SER A 76 -7.16 26.81 5.11
C SER A 76 -7.26 25.38 4.55
N ASP A 77 -8.49 24.92 4.33
CA ASP A 77 -8.80 23.60 3.78
C ASP A 77 -8.38 23.43 2.31
N PHE A 78 -8.26 24.54 1.57
CA PHE A 78 -7.88 24.60 0.17
C PHE A 78 -6.41 24.93 -0.05
N GLU A 79 -5.70 25.37 0.99
CA GLU A 79 -4.30 25.74 0.87
C GLU A 79 -3.45 24.50 0.57
N PRO A 80 -2.69 24.49 -0.54
CA PRO A 80 -1.79 23.39 -0.84
C PRO A 80 -0.57 23.41 0.07
N PHE A 81 -0.27 22.28 0.70
CA PHE A 81 0.99 22.04 1.41
C PHE A 81 1.83 21.00 0.66
N VAL A 82 3.14 21.06 0.83
CA VAL A 82 4.08 20.07 0.30
C VAL A 82 4.13 18.85 1.22
N VAL A 83 4.08 17.65 0.65
CA VAL A 83 4.31 16.40 1.38
C VAL A 83 5.82 16.13 1.45
N PRO A 84 6.44 16.18 2.65
CA PRO A 84 7.90 16.17 2.78
C PRO A 84 8.51 14.78 2.55
N GLY A 85 9.80 14.72 2.23
CA GLY A 85 10.57 13.48 2.21
C GLY A 85 10.28 12.53 1.05
N LEU A 86 9.43 12.92 0.09
CA LEU A 86 9.13 12.10 -1.09
C LEU A 86 10.13 12.33 -2.23
N PRO A 87 10.27 11.37 -3.16
CA PRO A 87 11.07 11.54 -4.37
C PRO A 87 10.66 12.73 -5.24
N ASP A 88 9.35 12.99 -5.37
CA ASP A 88 8.80 14.10 -6.15
C ASP A 88 8.18 15.17 -5.26
N LEU A 89 8.06 16.39 -5.81
CA LEU A 89 7.34 17.48 -5.18
C LEU A 89 5.82 17.25 -5.25
N ILE A 90 5.29 16.54 -4.27
CA ILE A 90 3.85 16.29 -4.15
C ILE A 90 3.19 17.38 -3.29
N LYS A 91 2.11 17.97 -3.80
CA LYS A 91 1.29 18.95 -3.08
C LYS A 91 -0.10 18.38 -2.84
N LYS A 92 -0.66 18.67 -1.66
CA LYS A 92 -2.01 18.26 -1.27
C LYS A 92 -2.71 19.35 -0.48
N THR A 93 -4.02 19.32 -0.46
CA THR A 93 -4.85 20.13 0.45
C THR A 93 -5.41 19.26 1.59
N LYS A 94 -5.92 19.89 2.66
CA LYS A 94 -6.56 19.14 3.77
C LYS A 94 -7.76 18.34 3.28
N LEU A 95 -8.50 18.87 2.31
CA LEU A 95 -9.68 18.22 1.72
C LEU A 95 -9.34 17.00 0.87
N GLN A 96 -8.11 16.86 0.37
CA GLN A 96 -7.68 15.66 -0.34
C GLN A 96 -7.20 14.53 0.58
N LEU A 97 -7.00 14.80 1.88
CA LEU A 97 -6.58 13.77 2.83
C LEU A 97 -7.77 12.93 3.32
N PRO A 98 -7.56 11.64 3.62
CA PRO A 98 -8.57 10.81 4.29
C PRO A 98 -9.13 11.46 5.56
N THR A 99 -10.41 11.22 5.85
CA THR A 99 -11.09 11.88 6.99
C THR A 99 -10.45 11.60 8.34
N TYR A 100 -9.76 10.47 8.53
CA TYR A 100 -9.10 10.15 9.80
C TYR A 100 -7.86 11.01 10.10
N PHE A 101 -7.37 11.80 9.14
CA PHE A 101 -6.38 12.86 9.39
C PHE A 101 -7.01 14.17 9.87
N ARG A 102 -8.34 14.32 9.74
CA ARG A 102 -9.10 15.46 10.22
C ARG A 102 -9.58 15.17 11.65
N ASP A 103 -9.94 16.21 12.40
CA ASP A 103 -10.36 16.07 13.80
C ASP A 103 -11.89 15.90 13.91
N SER A 104 -12.32 14.69 14.29
CA SER A 104 -13.65 14.43 14.84
C SER A 104 -13.63 13.17 15.73
N THR A 105 -14.57 13.07 16.67
CA THR A 105 -14.63 11.98 17.67
C THR A 105 -14.87 10.58 17.06
N GLU A 106 -15.65 10.45 15.99
CA GLU A 106 -15.78 9.17 15.24
C GLU A 106 -14.51 8.82 14.44
N GLN A 107 -13.67 9.81 14.13
CA GLN A 107 -12.41 9.64 13.40
C GLN A 107 -11.30 9.06 14.30
N ASN A 108 -11.46 9.12 15.62
CA ASN A 108 -10.49 8.56 16.59
C ASN A 108 -10.39 7.03 16.49
N LEU A 109 -11.52 6.31 16.39
CA LEU A 109 -11.51 4.84 16.22
C LEU A 109 -10.83 4.42 14.91
N LEU A 110 -11.09 5.15 13.82
CA LEU A 110 -10.42 4.90 12.55
C LEU A 110 -8.93 5.21 12.62
N ARG A 111 -8.54 6.29 13.30
CA ARG A 111 -7.13 6.66 13.51
C ARG A 111 -6.39 5.59 14.31
N GLU A 112 -6.97 5.09 15.40
CA GLU A 112 -6.41 4.00 16.21
C GLU A 112 -6.26 2.72 15.38
N PHE A 113 -7.33 2.32 14.68
CA PHE A 113 -7.30 1.14 13.81
C PHE A 113 -6.24 1.26 12.71
N MET A 114 -6.15 2.41 12.05
CA MET A 114 -5.10 2.65 11.06
C MET A 114 -3.70 2.58 11.72
N GLY A 115 -3.55 3.09 12.95
CA GLY A 115 -2.36 2.89 13.80
C GLY A 115 -1.93 1.43 13.88
N GLN A 116 -2.86 0.53 14.20
CA GLN A 116 -2.64 -0.91 14.25
C GLN A 116 -2.24 -1.50 12.89
N ILE A 117 -2.82 -1.00 11.79
CA ILE A 117 -2.43 -1.43 10.43
C ILE A 117 -0.96 -1.12 10.16
N TRP A 118 -0.49 0.10 10.48
CA TRP A 118 0.90 0.48 10.26
C TRP A 118 1.87 -0.31 11.13
N GLU A 119 1.51 -0.53 12.40
CA GLU A 119 2.29 -1.39 13.29
C GLU A 119 2.36 -2.83 12.75
N SER A 120 1.25 -3.36 12.24
CA SER A 120 1.20 -4.67 11.63
C SER A 120 2.03 -4.77 10.34
N ASP A 121 2.17 -3.72 9.53
CA ASP A 121 3.08 -3.71 8.38
C ASP A 121 4.53 -3.88 8.87
N LEU A 122 4.95 -3.07 9.85
CA LEU A 122 6.29 -3.10 10.41
C LEU A 122 6.66 -4.45 11.03
N ASN A 123 5.70 -5.05 11.74
CA ASN A 123 5.90 -6.31 12.46
C ASN A 123 5.61 -7.57 11.62
N SER A 124 5.22 -7.42 10.35
CA SER A 124 5.03 -8.54 9.44
C SER A 124 6.37 -9.07 8.93
N TYR A 125 6.42 -10.35 8.53
CA TYR A 125 7.60 -10.97 7.94
C TYR A 125 8.04 -10.23 6.67
N GLY A 126 7.07 -9.79 5.87
CA GLY A 126 7.30 -9.05 4.64
C GLY A 126 6.02 -8.40 4.14
N VAL A 127 6.16 -7.49 3.17
CA VAL A 127 5.03 -6.87 2.48
C VAL A 127 4.93 -7.43 1.08
N LEU A 128 3.71 -7.79 0.73
CA LEU A 128 3.33 -8.12 -0.62
C LEU A 128 2.62 -6.93 -1.25
N MET A 129 3.26 -6.32 -2.25
CA MET A 129 2.71 -5.16 -2.95
C MET A 129 2.13 -5.55 -4.31
N ASN A 130 0.93 -5.07 -4.61
CA ASN A 130 0.26 -5.28 -5.88
C ASN A 130 0.68 -4.24 -6.94
N SER A 131 1.98 -4.21 -7.28
CA SER A 131 2.57 -3.23 -8.20
C SER A 131 3.67 -3.89 -9.05
N PHE A 132 4.47 -3.11 -9.78
CA PHE A 132 5.73 -3.55 -10.38
C PHE A 132 6.82 -2.48 -10.30
N ARG A 133 8.08 -2.91 -10.15
CA ARG A 133 9.23 -2.05 -9.86
C ARG A 133 9.34 -0.92 -10.88
N GLU A 134 9.12 -1.26 -12.14
CA GLU A 134 9.25 -0.36 -13.27
C GLU A 134 8.09 0.66 -13.36
N LEU A 135 6.97 0.44 -12.68
CA LEU A 135 5.84 1.38 -12.63
C LEU A 135 6.19 2.62 -11.82
N GLU A 136 6.87 2.43 -10.69
CA GLU A 136 7.13 3.47 -9.70
C GLU A 136 8.49 3.27 -9.01
N PRO A 137 9.60 3.24 -9.77
CA PRO A 137 10.90 2.79 -9.28
C PRO A 137 11.40 3.62 -8.09
N ALA A 138 11.26 4.95 -8.16
CA ALA A 138 11.67 5.84 -7.08
C ALA A 138 10.90 5.58 -5.77
N TYR A 139 9.60 5.27 -5.85
CA TYR A 139 8.76 5.01 -4.68
C TYR A 139 8.94 3.61 -4.12
N SER A 140 9.13 2.62 -5.00
CA SER A 140 9.47 1.25 -4.59
C SER A 140 10.76 1.22 -3.76
N GLU A 141 11.77 1.97 -4.20
CA GLU A 141 13.07 2.09 -3.53
C GLU A 141 12.98 2.93 -2.25
N HIS A 142 12.22 4.03 -2.28
CA HIS A 142 11.96 4.85 -1.10
C HIS A 142 11.26 4.04 0.00
N TYR A 143 10.22 3.29 -0.35
CA TYR A 143 9.49 2.43 0.58
C TYR A 143 10.40 1.35 1.18
N ARG A 144 11.22 0.69 0.35
CA ARG A 144 12.17 -0.34 0.77
C ARG A 144 13.18 0.20 1.80
N LYS A 145 13.88 1.30 1.46
CA LYS A 145 14.88 1.93 2.34
C LYS A 145 14.28 2.35 3.68
N LYS A 146 13.06 2.90 3.64
CA LYS A 146 12.34 3.28 4.86
C LYS A 146 12.05 2.06 5.73
N LYS A 147 11.62 0.93 5.14
CA LYS A 147 11.32 -0.28 5.90
C LYS A 147 12.58 -0.83 6.57
N GLU A 148 13.69 -0.88 5.85
CA GLU A 148 14.99 -1.31 6.38
C GLU A 148 15.45 -0.48 7.60
N ASN A 149 15.18 0.83 7.60
CA ASN A 149 15.56 1.71 8.70
C ASN A 149 14.65 1.61 9.95
N GLU A 150 13.47 0.99 9.83
CA GLU A 150 12.44 1.01 10.88
C GLU A 150 12.12 -0.33 11.50
N VAL A 151 12.59 -1.42 10.90
CA VAL A 151 12.49 -2.74 11.52
C VAL A 151 13.33 -2.74 12.81
N THR A 152 12.66 -2.81 13.96
CA THR A 152 13.31 -2.95 15.27
C THR A 152 14.00 -4.32 15.34
N LYS A 153 15.30 -4.30 15.65
CA LYS A 153 16.18 -5.48 15.62
C LYS A 153 15.86 -6.56 16.68
N GLU A 154 14.90 -6.30 17.57
CA GLU A 154 14.61 -7.12 18.76
C GLU A 154 13.87 -8.42 18.44
N TRP A 155 13.08 -8.46 17.36
CA TRP A 155 12.33 -9.66 16.94
C TRP A 155 12.98 -10.43 15.78
N LEU A 156 14.12 -9.95 15.29
CA LEU A 156 14.83 -10.58 14.21
C LEU A 156 15.49 -11.87 14.71
N ALA A 157 14.93 -13.03 14.34
CA ALA A 157 15.62 -14.30 14.48
C ALA A 157 17.06 -14.15 13.99
N GLU A 158 18.03 -14.54 14.82
CA GLU A 158 19.46 -14.30 14.62
C GLU A 158 19.87 -14.56 13.15
N GLY A 159 20.53 -13.58 12.53
CA GLY A 159 20.94 -13.63 11.12
C GLY A 159 19.95 -13.09 10.09
N PHE A 160 18.82 -12.49 10.47
CA PHE A 160 17.89 -11.86 9.50
C PHE A 160 18.55 -10.77 8.66
N GLU A 161 19.36 -9.89 9.25
CA GLU A 161 20.06 -8.83 8.49
C GLU A 161 20.95 -9.40 7.37
N LYS A 162 21.63 -10.52 7.64
CA LYS A 162 22.45 -11.25 6.66
C LYS A 162 21.61 -11.99 5.61
N ARG A 163 20.34 -12.33 5.93
CA ARG A 163 19.37 -12.93 4.99
C ARG A 163 18.69 -11.89 4.11
N MET A 164 18.48 -10.68 4.62
CA MET A 164 17.80 -9.57 3.94
C MET A 164 18.74 -8.64 3.18
N GLU A 165 20.06 -8.75 3.35
CA GLU A 165 21.05 -8.01 2.57
C GLU A 165 20.88 -8.32 1.08
N GLY A 166 20.29 -7.37 0.34
CA GLY A 166 19.95 -7.52 -1.08
C GLY A 166 18.67 -8.31 -1.38
N LYS A 167 17.82 -8.64 -0.39
CA LYS A 167 16.67 -9.57 -0.55
C LYS A 167 15.42 -9.10 0.19
N GLY A 168 14.77 -8.05 -0.31
CA GLY A 168 13.48 -7.63 0.25
C GLY A 168 12.75 -6.55 -0.54
N LEU A 169 12.07 -6.93 -1.61
CA LEU A 169 10.86 -6.24 -2.08
C LEU A 169 10.08 -7.22 -2.96
N ILE A 170 8.86 -7.58 -2.57
CA ILE A 170 8.06 -8.56 -3.32
C ILE A 170 6.90 -7.88 -4.00
N ILE A 171 6.87 -8.13 -5.29
CA ILE A 171 6.08 -7.45 -6.28
C ILE A 171 5.16 -8.49 -6.93
N ARG A 172 3.85 -8.28 -6.87
CA ARG A 172 2.86 -9.13 -7.57
C ARG A 172 1.89 -8.27 -8.39
N GLY A 173 1.40 -8.81 -9.52
CA GLY A 173 0.12 -8.41 -10.13
C GLY A 173 -1.04 -9.14 -9.43
N TRP A 174 -2.32 -8.76 -9.46
CA TRP A 174 -3.20 -8.25 -10.51
C TRP A 174 -3.78 -6.87 -10.18
N ALA A 175 -3.68 -5.90 -11.08
CA ALA A 175 -4.21 -4.55 -10.89
C ALA A 175 -5.75 -4.49 -10.99
N PRO A 176 -6.48 -4.06 -9.95
CA PRO A 176 -7.87 -3.64 -10.11
C PRO A 176 -7.89 -2.37 -10.96
N GLN A 177 -8.12 -2.54 -12.27
CA GLN A 177 -8.03 -1.48 -13.28
C GLN A 177 -8.79 -0.21 -12.89
N LEU A 178 -9.92 -0.34 -12.18
CA LEU A 178 -10.72 0.79 -11.69
C LEU A 178 -10.07 1.58 -10.55
N LEU A 179 -9.42 0.92 -9.59
CA LEU A 179 -8.81 1.61 -8.43
C LEU A 179 -7.47 2.27 -8.77
N ILE A 180 -6.75 1.73 -9.77
CA ILE A 180 -5.57 2.41 -10.30
C ILE A 180 -5.99 3.66 -11.06
N LEU A 181 -6.99 3.58 -11.95
CA LEU A 181 -7.43 4.71 -12.78
C LEU A 181 -7.97 5.91 -11.98
N GLU A 182 -8.46 5.71 -10.75
CA GLU A 182 -8.90 6.79 -9.85
C GLU A 182 -7.78 7.38 -8.97
N HIS A 183 -6.61 6.74 -8.91
CA HIS A 183 -5.52 7.17 -8.03
C HIS A 183 -4.75 8.35 -8.64
N GLU A 184 -4.46 9.39 -7.85
CA GLU A 184 -3.74 10.58 -8.34
C GLU A 184 -2.36 10.27 -8.95
N ALA A 185 -1.74 9.14 -8.58
CA ALA A 185 -0.51 8.62 -9.23
C ALA A 185 -0.65 8.50 -10.75
N VAL A 186 -1.86 8.24 -11.28
CA VAL A 186 -2.13 8.14 -12.72
C VAL A 186 -1.93 9.49 -13.43
N GLY A 187 -2.36 10.59 -12.82
CA GLY A 187 -2.23 11.94 -13.37
C GLY A 187 -0.92 12.63 -12.98
N ASP A 188 -0.52 12.49 -11.72
CA ASP A 188 0.59 13.26 -11.15
C ASP A 188 1.95 12.59 -11.33
N LEU A 189 2.01 11.25 -11.26
CA LEU A 189 3.25 10.50 -11.43
C LEU A 189 3.39 9.95 -12.86
N LEU A 190 2.42 9.16 -13.31
CA LEU A 190 2.49 8.40 -14.57
C LEU A 190 2.12 9.24 -15.81
N LYS A 191 1.44 10.37 -15.60
CA LYS A 191 0.93 11.26 -16.65
C LYS A 191 0.04 10.53 -17.70
N ILE A 192 -0.70 9.50 -17.29
CA ILE A 192 -1.58 8.72 -18.17
C ILE A 192 -3.08 9.05 -17.98
N GLY A 193 -3.39 10.12 -17.25
CA GLY A 193 -4.76 10.53 -16.99
C GLY A 193 -4.90 12.03 -16.79
N VAL A 194 -6.14 12.49 -16.83
CA VAL A 194 -6.53 13.88 -16.59
C VAL A 194 -7.44 13.91 -15.37
N ALA A 195 -7.08 14.71 -14.37
CA ALA A 195 -7.93 14.87 -13.19
C ALA A 195 -9.26 15.54 -13.55
N VAL A 196 -10.36 14.97 -13.07
CA VAL A 196 -11.72 15.49 -13.27
C VAL A 196 -12.02 16.72 -12.40
N GLY A 197 -11.12 17.06 -11.46
CA GLY A 197 -11.28 18.22 -10.57
C GLY A 197 -11.99 17.94 -9.25
N ALA A 198 -12.11 16.68 -8.82
CA ALA A 198 -12.59 16.36 -7.48
C ALA A 198 -11.60 16.86 -6.41
N GLN A 199 -12.08 17.67 -5.46
CA GLN A 199 -11.24 18.34 -4.46
C GLN A 199 -11.37 17.75 -3.05
N GLU A 200 -12.39 16.93 -2.82
CA GLU A 200 -12.74 16.42 -1.49
C GLU A 200 -12.73 14.89 -1.45
N TRP A 201 -11.94 14.35 -0.53
CA TRP A 201 -12.06 12.99 -0.04
C TRP A 201 -13.26 12.89 0.89
N SER A 202 -14.21 12.00 0.56
CA SER A 202 -15.35 11.67 1.40
C SER A 202 -15.83 10.24 1.12
N ARG A 203 -16.25 9.54 2.18
CA ARG A 203 -17.01 8.26 2.10
C ARG A 203 -18.52 8.47 2.17
N HIS A 204 -18.94 9.69 2.49
CA HIS A 204 -20.33 10.10 2.57
C HIS A 204 -20.62 11.08 1.43
N GLU A 205 -21.82 11.66 1.44
CA GLU A 205 -22.16 12.72 0.50
C GLU A 205 -21.08 13.81 0.49
N LYS A 206 -20.60 14.13 -0.72
CA LYS A 206 -19.55 15.14 -0.91
C LYS A 206 -20.17 16.52 -0.78
N LYS A 207 -19.49 17.42 -0.08
CA LYS A 207 -19.90 18.82 0.01
C LYS A 207 -19.51 19.56 -1.26
N ILE A 208 -18.39 19.16 -1.87
CA ILE A 208 -17.88 19.76 -3.11
C ILE A 208 -18.16 18.81 -4.27
N LEU A 209 -19.14 19.18 -5.09
CA LEU A 209 -19.50 18.45 -6.31
C LEU A 209 -18.63 18.92 -7.48
N VAL A 210 -18.26 17.97 -8.34
CA VAL A 210 -17.62 18.26 -9.62
C VAL A 210 -18.69 18.77 -10.57
N LYS A 211 -18.45 19.92 -11.20
CA LYS A 211 -19.43 20.52 -12.10
C LYS A 211 -19.41 19.84 -13.47
N LYS A 212 -20.52 19.95 -14.19
CA LYS A 212 -20.63 19.42 -15.56
C LYS A 212 -19.52 19.96 -16.47
N GLU A 213 -19.19 21.24 -16.34
CA GLU A 213 -18.18 21.90 -17.17
C GLU A 213 -16.78 21.31 -16.94
N ASP A 214 -16.45 20.94 -15.69
CA ASP A 214 -15.18 20.30 -15.34
C ASP A 214 -15.08 18.88 -15.91
N ILE A 215 -16.20 18.15 -15.91
CA ILE A 215 -16.32 16.82 -16.51
C ILE A 215 -16.15 16.91 -18.04
N GLU A 216 -16.89 17.80 -18.70
CA GLU A 216 -16.79 17.98 -20.16
C GLU A 216 -15.38 18.40 -20.58
N LYS A 217 -14.74 19.29 -19.82
CA LYS A 217 -13.37 19.73 -20.07
C LYS A 217 -12.36 18.59 -19.91
N SER A 218 -12.44 17.83 -18.83
CA SER A 218 -11.52 16.71 -18.58
C SER A 218 -11.70 15.58 -19.61
N MET A 219 -12.95 15.25 -19.98
CA MET A 219 -13.25 14.31 -21.06
C MET A 219 -12.67 14.78 -22.40
N SER A 220 -12.89 16.04 -22.76
CA SER A 220 -12.39 16.60 -24.02
C SER A 220 -10.86 16.53 -24.10
N ARG A 221 -10.17 16.91 -23.01
CA ARG A 221 -8.71 16.79 -22.91
C ARG A 221 -8.22 15.36 -23.07
N LEU A 222 -8.86 14.41 -22.40
CA LEU A 222 -8.46 13.00 -22.43
C LEU A 222 -8.68 12.34 -23.81
N MET A 223 -9.77 12.69 -24.50
CA MET A 223 -10.15 12.03 -25.75
C MET A 223 -9.45 12.64 -26.97
N VAL A 224 -9.50 13.97 -27.08
CA VAL A 224 -9.11 14.73 -28.29
C VAL A 224 -8.22 15.94 -27.99
N GLY A 225 -7.79 16.11 -26.73
CA GLY A 225 -6.86 17.18 -26.36
C GLY A 225 -5.46 16.95 -26.92
N GLU A 226 -4.64 18.00 -26.87
CA GLU A 226 -3.25 17.99 -27.38
C GLU A 226 -2.39 16.89 -26.73
N GLU A 227 -2.63 16.60 -25.44
CA GLU A 227 -1.93 15.58 -24.66
C GLU A 227 -2.51 14.16 -24.80
N ALA A 228 -3.64 13.99 -25.50
CA ALA A 228 -4.39 12.72 -25.53
C ALA A 228 -3.60 11.59 -26.19
N GLU A 229 -2.89 11.88 -27.28
CA GLU A 229 -2.05 10.89 -27.96
C GLU A 229 -0.86 10.47 -27.10
N GLU A 230 -0.22 11.44 -26.44
CA GLU A 230 0.90 11.18 -25.54
C GLU A 230 0.47 10.34 -24.33
N ILE A 231 -0.70 10.63 -23.76
CA ILE A 231 -1.33 9.82 -22.69
C ILE A 231 -1.53 8.38 -23.17
N ARG A 232 -2.09 8.16 -24.37
CA ARG A 232 -2.29 6.82 -24.93
C ARG A 232 -0.98 6.09 -25.15
N ASN A 233 0.04 6.77 -25.67
CA ASN A 233 1.36 6.18 -25.91
C ASN A 233 2.03 5.76 -24.59
N ARG A 234 1.97 6.60 -23.54
CA ARG A 234 2.46 6.25 -22.21
C ARG A 234 1.70 5.07 -21.59
N ALA A 235 0.37 5.07 -21.68
CA ALA A 235 -0.45 3.97 -21.18
C ALA A 235 -0.11 2.64 -21.89
N MET A 236 0.12 2.67 -23.20
CA MET A 236 0.57 1.50 -23.96
C MET A 236 1.96 1.02 -23.56
N ALA A 237 2.90 1.94 -23.31
CA ALA A 237 4.22 1.59 -22.79
C ALA A 237 4.13 0.92 -21.41
N LEU A 238 3.31 1.46 -20.50
CA LEU A 238 3.08 0.86 -19.18
C LEU A 238 2.40 -0.50 -19.26
N LYS A 239 1.45 -0.69 -20.19
CA LYS A 239 0.84 -2.00 -20.47
C LYS A 239 1.91 -3.03 -20.83
N GLU A 240 2.84 -2.67 -21.71
CA GLU A 240 3.91 -3.57 -22.14
C GLU A 240 4.95 -3.82 -21.03
N MET A 241 5.20 -2.83 -20.17
CA MET A 241 6.03 -3.02 -18.97
C MET A 241 5.37 -3.97 -17.98
N ALA A 242 4.07 -3.81 -17.71
CA ALA A 242 3.31 -4.68 -16.83
C ALA A 242 3.33 -6.13 -17.33
N ARG A 243 3.10 -6.34 -18.65
CA ARG A 243 3.18 -7.66 -19.28
C ARG A 243 4.55 -8.31 -19.05
N ARG A 244 5.63 -7.58 -19.38
CA ARG A 244 7.01 -8.06 -19.21
C ARG A 244 7.35 -8.37 -17.75
N ALA A 245 6.91 -7.53 -16.81
CA ALA A 245 7.13 -7.73 -15.38
C ALA A 245 6.52 -9.06 -14.88
N THR A 246 5.37 -9.46 -15.42
CA THR A 246 4.62 -10.65 -14.98
C THR A 246 5.00 -11.97 -15.64
N GLU A 247 5.54 -11.96 -16.86
CA GLU A 247 5.90 -13.20 -17.58
C GLU A 247 7.21 -13.80 -17.07
N GLU A 248 8.33 -13.11 -17.30
CA GLU A 248 9.67 -13.53 -16.85
C GLU A 248 10.45 -12.33 -16.27
N GLY A 249 9.76 -11.25 -15.93
CA GLY A 249 10.35 -9.99 -15.48
C GLY A 249 10.48 -9.88 -13.96
N SER A 250 10.43 -8.64 -13.49
CA SER A 250 10.66 -8.28 -12.09
C SER A 250 9.71 -8.97 -11.12
N SER A 251 8.40 -8.88 -11.34
CA SER A 251 7.38 -9.49 -10.48
C SER A 251 7.48 -11.02 -10.46
N TYR A 252 7.72 -11.64 -11.62
CA TYR A 252 7.92 -13.10 -11.70
C TYR A 252 9.13 -13.54 -10.85
N SER A 253 10.25 -12.82 -11.00
CA SER A 253 11.48 -13.10 -10.26
C SER A 253 11.30 -12.91 -8.75
N ASP A 254 10.61 -11.84 -8.33
CA ASP A 254 10.37 -11.55 -6.91
C ASP A 254 9.47 -12.59 -6.23
N VAL A 255 8.46 -13.12 -6.94
CA VAL A 255 7.61 -14.20 -6.43
C VAL A 255 8.42 -15.48 -6.23
N ASN A 256 9.23 -15.85 -7.22
CA ASN A 256 10.07 -17.04 -7.10
C ASN A 256 11.09 -16.92 -5.98
N ALA A 257 11.70 -15.74 -5.82
CA ALA A 257 12.60 -15.46 -4.70
C ALA A 257 11.89 -15.63 -3.35
N LEU A 258 10.67 -15.11 -3.18
CA LEU A 258 9.87 -15.32 -1.97
C LEU A 258 9.54 -16.80 -1.75
N LEU A 259 9.13 -17.53 -2.79
CA LEU A 259 8.80 -18.95 -2.64
C LEU A 259 10.02 -19.76 -2.20
N GLU A 260 11.20 -19.49 -2.75
CA GLU A 260 12.45 -20.12 -2.32
C GLU A 260 12.81 -19.77 -0.88
N GLU A 261 12.60 -18.51 -0.48
CA GLU A 261 12.82 -18.06 0.89
C GLU A 261 11.89 -18.78 1.87
N LEU A 262 10.58 -18.83 1.61
CA LEU A 262 9.62 -19.54 2.44
C LEU A 262 9.94 -21.04 2.53
N ARG A 263 10.36 -21.67 1.42
CA ARG A 263 10.84 -23.07 1.42
C ARG A 263 12.07 -23.24 2.31
N ALA A 264 13.00 -22.30 2.29
CA ALA A 264 14.19 -22.35 3.14
C ALA A 264 13.87 -22.19 4.62
N LEU A 265 12.93 -21.30 4.97
CA LEU A 265 12.42 -21.15 6.33
C LEU A 265 11.78 -22.44 6.83
N LYS A 266 10.93 -23.07 6.01
CA LYS A 266 10.30 -24.35 6.34
C LYS A 266 11.34 -25.42 6.67
N ARG A 267 12.31 -25.64 5.79
CA ARG A 267 13.39 -26.62 6.00
C ARG A 267 14.17 -26.34 7.29
N SER A 268 14.44 -25.07 7.59
CA SER A 268 15.17 -24.67 8.80
C SER A 268 14.39 -25.01 10.08
N LYS A 269 13.07 -24.85 10.06
CA LYS A 269 12.20 -25.24 11.19
C LYS A 269 12.14 -26.75 11.37
N GLU A 270 12.00 -27.52 10.28
CA GLU A 270 11.98 -28.99 10.35
C GLU A 270 13.27 -29.56 10.96
N ILE A 271 14.42 -28.98 10.62
CA ILE A 271 15.71 -29.34 11.23
C ILE A 271 15.73 -29.00 12.72
N ALA A 272 15.26 -27.80 13.11
CA ALA A 272 15.25 -27.39 14.51
C ALA A 272 14.34 -28.25 15.42
N THR A 273 13.25 -28.79 14.88
CA THR A 273 12.30 -29.66 15.64
C THR A 273 12.74 -31.13 15.69
N SER A 274 13.74 -31.54 14.90
CA SER A 274 14.25 -32.92 14.85
C SER A 274 15.51 -33.17 15.69
N LEU A 275 16.03 -32.11 16.34
CA LEU A 275 17.12 -32.14 17.32
C LEU A 275 16.59 -32.08 18.75
#